data_AF-A0A935JTJ8-F1
#
_entry.id   AF-A0A935JTJ8-F1
#
_cell.length_a   1.000
_cell.length_b   1.000
_cell.length_c   1.000
_cell.angle_alpha   90.00
_cell.angle_beta   90.00
_cell.angle_gamma   90.00
#
_symmetry.space_group_name_H-M   'P 1'
#
loop_
_entity.id
_entity.type
_entity.pdbx_description
1 polymer ?
#
loop_
_entity_poly.entity_id
_entity_poly.type
_entity_poly.pdbx_seq_one_letter_code
_entity_poly.pdbx_strand_id
1 'polypeptide(L)'
;MHYFHGLLFIFLGVWADNQEVGIFGAVSRIAMLVSFMLTSINNVLAPKFAELYANNEKKVMELTAQRSALMITLLASPIFLLLIFGGEWVLLLFGPEFMVGALALTILATGEFVNTFTGSVNHFLIVTGNELTVRNITIFGVIIQTILCLTLIPWTGIIGAAIATAIAVAAINLIAVYFVWKKTKIIMIPFLGKLK
;
A
#
# COMPACT_ATOMS: atom_id res chain seq x y z
N MET A 1 -3.91 -0.85 9.33
CA MET A 1 -4.17 -1.65 8.11
C MET A 1 -4.88 -2.98 8.36
N HIS A 2 -4.91 -3.54 9.59
CA HIS A 2 -5.58 -4.84 9.84
C HIS A 2 -7.09 -4.86 9.55
N TYR A 3 -7.81 -3.74 9.75
CA TYR A 3 -9.26 -3.67 9.54
C TYR A 3 -9.70 -3.73 8.07
N PHE A 4 -8.85 -3.31 7.12
CA PHE A 4 -9.18 -3.30 5.68
C PHE A 4 -9.39 -4.70 5.13
N HIS A 5 -8.52 -5.63 5.54
CA HIS A 5 -8.58 -7.00 5.05
C HIS A 5 -9.81 -7.74 5.59
N GLY A 6 -10.17 -7.53 6.87
CA GLY A 6 -11.32 -8.20 7.47
C GLY A 6 -12.64 -7.94 6.73
N LEU A 7 -12.93 -6.67 6.40
CA LEU A 7 -14.16 -6.30 5.66
C LEU A 7 -14.17 -6.88 4.24
N LEU A 8 -13.02 -6.83 3.55
CA LEU A 8 -12.88 -7.38 2.20
C LEU A 8 -13.17 -8.88 2.14
N PHE A 9 -12.61 -9.66 3.08
CA PHE A 9 -12.85 -11.10 3.15
C PHE A 9 -14.31 -11.43 3.51
N ILE A 10 -14.98 -10.58 4.30
CA ILE A 10 -16.42 -10.72 4.55
C ILE A 10 -17.21 -10.52 3.27
N PHE A 11 -16.93 -9.47 2.50
CA PHE A 11 -17.63 -9.22 1.22
C PHE A 11 -17.36 -10.34 0.21
N LEU A 12 -16.12 -10.79 0.08
CA LEU A 12 -15.81 -11.96 -0.74
C LEU A 12 -16.54 -13.22 -0.25
N GLY A 13 -16.60 -13.48 1.05
CA GLY A 13 -17.33 -14.65 1.58
C GLY A 13 -18.86 -14.60 1.35
N VAL A 14 -19.43 -13.42 1.08
CA VAL A 14 -20.86 -13.26 0.78
C VAL A 14 -21.16 -13.47 -0.71
N TRP A 15 -20.29 -13.00 -1.60
CA TRP A 15 -20.55 -12.96 -3.05
C TRP A 15 -19.70 -13.92 -3.89
N ALA A 16 -18.55 -14.36 -3.39
CA ALA A 16 -17.62 -15.25 -4.07
C ALA A 16 -17.64 -16.66 -3.43
N ASP A 17 -17.21 -17.66 -4.19
CA ASP A 17 -17.14 -19.04 -3.68
C ASP A 17 -15.96 -19.21 -2.70
N ASN A 18 -16.04 -20.20 -1.81
CA ASN A 18 -15.00 -20.50 -0.83
C ASN A 18 -13.62 -20.73 -1.48
N GLN A 19 -13.61 -21.31 -2.69
CA GLN A 19 -12.39 -21.49 -3.47
C GLN A 19 -11.77 -20.15 -3.89
N GLU A 20 -12.60 -19.21 -4.36
CA GLU A 20 -12.16 -17.87 -4.75
C GLU A 20 -11.62 -17.07 -3.55
N VAL A 21 -12.27 -17.19 -2.38
CA VAL A 21 -11.78 -16.59 -1.15
C VAL A 21 -10.40 -17.13 -0.75
N GLY A 22 -10.19 -18.44 -0.90
CA GLY A 22 -8.89 -19.08 -0.68
C GLY A 22 -7.80 -18.59 -1.64
N ILE A 23 -8.12 -18.51 -2.94
CA ILE A 23 -7.21 -17.98 -3.98
C ILE A 23 -6.86 -16.53 -3.67
N PHE A 24 -7.85 -15.68 -3.38
CA PHE A 24 -7.60 -14.28 -3.05
C PHE A 24 -6.76 -14.12 -1.79
N GLY A 25 -6.92 -15.01 -0.80
CA GLY A 25 -6.09 -15.07 0.39
C GLY A 25 -4.61 -15.33 0.08
N ALA A 26 -4.31 -16.29 -0.80
CA ALA A 26 -2.95 -16.57 -1.24
C ALA A 26 -2.38 -15.39 -2.04
N VAL A 27 -3.13 -14.90 -3.02
CA VAL A 27 -2.77 -13.76 -3.86
C VAL A 27 -2.43 -12.52 -3.01
N SER A 28 -3.27 -12.19 -2.03
CA SER A 28 -3.05 -11.02 -1.16
C SER A 28 -1.77 -11.15 -0.35
N ARG A 29 -1.46 -12.34 0.18
CA ARG A 29 -0.22 -12.58 0.94
C ARG A 29 1.02 -12.45 0.08
N ILE A 30 0.96 -12.91 -1.17
CA ILE A 30 2.07 -12.77 -2.12
C ILE A 30 2.26 -11.30 -2.49
N ALA A 31 1.17 -10.56 -2.75
CA ALA A 31 1.24 -9.13 -3.05
C ALA A 31 1.85 -8.30 -1.90
N MET A 32 1.58 -8.66 -0.63
CA MET A 32 2.18 -8.02 0.55
C MET A 32 3.71 -8.10 0.58
N LEU A 33 4.33 -9.03 -0.15
CA LEU A 33 5.80 -9.09 -0.26
C LEU A 33 6.39 -7.82 -0.88
N VAL A 34 5.61 -7.11 -1.72
CA VAL A 34 6.03 -5.84 -2.32
C VAL A 34 6.19 -4.75 -1.25
N SER A 35 5.25 -4.66 -0.30
CA SER A 35 5.27 -3.65 0.77
C SER A 35 5.92 -4.13 2.08
N PHE A 36 6.44 -5.36 2.10
CA PHE A 36 7.21 -5.87 3.23
C PHE A 36 8.41 -4.97 3.55
N MET A 37 9.15 -4.53 2.52
CA MET A 37 10.30 -3.62 2.67
C MET A 37 9.90 -2.28 3.30
N LEU A 38 8.76 -1.72 2.89
CA LEU A 38 8.20 -0.51 3.48
C LEU A 38 7.95 -0.70 4.99
N THR A 39 7.35 -1.83 5.37
CA THR A 39 7.05 -2.14 6.77
C THR A 39 8.32 -2.28 7.61
N SER A 40 9.32 -3.01 7.13
CA SER A 40 10.61 -3.16 7.82
C SER A 40 11.31 -1.82 8.02
N ILE A 41 11.34 -0.96 6.99
CA ILE A 41 11.98 0.35 7.07
C ILE A 41 11.18 1.30 7.96
N ASN A 42 9.85 1.24 7.97
CA ASN A 42 9.00 2.04 8.86
C ASN A 42 9.30 1.81 10.34
N ASN A 43 9.63 0.57 10.75
CA ASN A 43 9.97 0.26 12.14
C ASN A 43 11.25 0.98 12.61
N VAL A 44 12.18 1.26 11.68
CA VAL A 44 13.41 2.01 11.96
C VAL A 44 13.19 3.51 11.83
N LEU A 45 12.39 3.94 10.84
CA LEU A 45 12.15 5.34 10.56
C LEU A 45 11.26 6.03 11.59
N ALA A 46 10.28 5.32 12.17
CA ALA A 46 9.38 5.91 13.16
C ALA A 46 10.13 6.55 14.35
N PRO A 47 11.04 5.85 15.07
CA PRO A 47 11.82 6.47 16.14
C PRO A 47 12.80 7.54 15.59
N LYS A 48 13.38 7.34 14.40
CA LYS A 48 14.31 8.32 13.81
C LYS A 48 13.63 9.64 13.46
N PHE A 49 12.42 9.59 12.90
CA PHE A 49 11.63 10.78 12.63
C PHE A 49 11.24 11.50 13.92
N ALA A 50 10.92 10.78 14.99
CA ALA A 50 10.59 11.40 16.28
C ALA A 50 11.78 12.17 16.85
N GLU A 51 12.98 11.59 16.79
CA GLU A 51 14.24 12.23 17.19
C GLU A 51 14.51 13.51 16.36
N LEU A 52 14.48 13.40 15.03
CA LEU A 52 14.75 14.53 14.13
C LEU A 52 13.70 15.65 14.27
N TYR A 53 12.45 15.28 14.55
CA TYR A 53 11.38 16.24 14.79
C TYR A 53 11.56 16.97 16.12
N ALA A 54 11.92 16.25 17.19
CA ALA A 54 12.21 16.85 18.50
C ALA A 54 13.40 17.82 18.45
N ASN A 55 14.42 17.50 17.65
CA ASN A 55 15.62 18.34 17.46
C ASN A 55 15.43 19.47 16.44
N ASN A 56 14.23 19.65 15.86
CA ASN A 56 13.93 20.63 14.80
C ASN A 56 14.79 20.49 13.53
N GLU A 57 15.34 19.32 13.24
CA GLU A 57 16.24 19.06 12.10
C GLU A 57 15.47 18.77 10.80
N LYS A 58 14.57 19.68 10.40
CA LYS A 58 13.64 19.48 9.28
C LYS A 58 14.31 19.05 7.96
N LYS A 59 15.48 19.62 7.64
CA LYS A 59 16.22 19.31 6.41
C LYS A 59 16.77 17.88 6.41
N VAL A 60 17.27 17.42 7.56
CA VAL A 60 17.77 16.04 7.72
C VAL A 60 16.61 15.07 7.69
N MET A 61 15.48 15.44 8.29
CA MET A 61 14.24 14.66 8.26
C MET A 61 13.71 14.47 6.83
N GLU A 62 13.68 15.53 6.03
CA GLU A 62 13.29 15.49 4.60
C GLU A 62 14.23 14.58 3.79
N LEU A 63 15.54 14.76 3.91
CA LEU A 63 16.51 13.92 3.21
C LEU A 63 16.42 12.45 3.61
N THR A 64 16.19 12.17 4.90
CA THR A 64 16.01 10.82 5.41
C THR A 64 14.77 10.18 4.81
N ALA A 65 13.66 10.91 4.74
CA ALA A 65 12.43 10.42 4.13
C ALA A 65 12.59 10.14 2.63
N GLN A 66 13.19 11.06 1.87
CA GLN A 66 13.40 10.89 0.43
C GLN A 66 14.33 9.70 0.13
N ARG A 67 15.46 9.58 0.85
CA ARG A 67 16.40 8.46 0.68
C ARG A 67 15.75 7.13 1.00
N SER A 68 14.97 7.09 2.08
CA SER A 68 14.29 5.86 2.48
C SER A 68 13.22 5.47 1.46
N ALA A 69 12.41 6.42 0.97
CA ALA A 69 11.43 6.15 -0.09
C ALA A 69 12.11 5.60 -1.36
N LEU A 70 13.26 6.16 -1.75
CA LEU A 70 14.05 5.65 -2.88
C LEU A 70 14.55 4.22 -2.63
N MET A 71 15.13 3.95 -1.46
CA MET A 71 15.61 2.62 -1.09
C MET A 71 14.47 1.59 -1.06
N ILE A 72 13.35 1.94 -0.42
CA ILE A 72 12.13 1.13 -0.35
C ILE A 72 11.66 0.78 -1.78
N THR A 73 11.55 1.78 -2.66
CA THR A 73 11.12 1.57 -4.05
C THR A 73 12.09 0.68 -4.83
N LEU A 74 13.40 0.90 -4.69
CA LEU A 74 14.42 0.14 -5.40
C LEU A 74 14.47 -1.33 -4.95
N LEU A 75 14.31 -1.58 -3.65
CA LEU A 75 14.25 -2.95 -3.10
C LEU A 75 12.95 -3.67 -3.45
N ALA A 76 11.83 -2.96 -3.56
CA ALA A 76 10.55 -3.55 -3.94
C ALA A 76 10.38 -3.78 -5.44
N SER A 77 11.07 -3.00 -6.28
CA SER A 77 11.02 -3.11 -7.74
C SER A 77 11.31 -4.52 -8.29
N PRO A 78 12.36 -5.25 -7.88
CA PRO A 78 12.60 -6.61 -8.38
C PRO A 78 11.48 -7.58 -7.99
N ILE A 79 10.94 -7.46 -6.78
CA ILE A 79 9.81 -8.29 -6.32
C ILE A 79 8.57 -7.96 -7.16
N PHE A 80 8.27 -6.67 -7.33
CA PHE A 80 7.16 -6.21 -8.16
C PHE A 80 7.26 -6.74 -9.60
N LEU A 81 8.41 -6.59 -10.25
CA LEU A 81 8.62 -7.08 -11.62
C LEU A 81 8.47 -8.60 -11.71
N LEU A 82 8.98 -9.34 -10.72
CA LEU A 82 8.80 -10.79 -10.65
C LEU A 82 7.32 -11.17 -10.56
N LEU A 83 6.52 -10.46 -9.76
CA LEU A 83 5.10 -10.76 -9.64
C LEU A 83 4.29 -10.38 -10.88
N ILE A 84 4.67 -9.32 -11.59
CA ILE A 84 4.00 -8.90 -12.84
C ILE A 84 4.25 -9.89 -13.97
N PHE A 85 5.50 -10.31 -14.18
CA PHE A 85 5.87 -11.18 -15.31
C PHE A 85 5.82 -12.67 -14.96
N GLY A 86 5.95 -13.03 -13.68
CA GLY A 86 6.01 -14.39 -13.18
C GLY A 86 4.87 -14.77 -12.25
N GLY A 87 3.81 -13.96 -12.16
CA GLY A 87 2.69 -14.19 -11.22
C GLY A 87 2.04 -15.56 -11.36
N GLU A 88 1.85 -16.04 -12.59
CA GLU A 88 1.33 -17.39 -12.86
C GLU A 88 2.26 -18.50 -12.32
N TRP A 89 3.57 -18.37 -12.52
CA TRP A 89 4.56 -19.32 -12.01
C TRP A 89 4.60 -19.35 -10.48
N VAL A 90 4.50 -18.17 -9.85
CA VAL A 90 4.44 -18.06 -8.39
C VAL A 90 3.17 -18.71 -7.85
N LEU A 91 2.03 -18.50 -8.51
CA LEU A 91 0.75 -19.09 -8.10
C LEU A 91 0.69 -20.59 -8.37
N LEU A 92 1.36 -21.09 -9.41
CA LEU A 92 1.45 -22.51 -9.71
C LEU A 92 2.08 -23.32 -8.57
N LEU A 93 2.95 -22.71 -7.75
CA LEU A 93 3.51 -23.34 -6.54
C LEU A 93 2.45 -23.69 -5.49
N PHE A 94 1.30 -23.01 -5.52
CA PHE A 94 0.16 -23.27 -4.65
C PHE A 94 -0.83 -24.28 -5.26
N GLY A 95 -0.75 -24.51 -6.57
CA GLY A 95 -1.62 -25.41 -7.33
C GLY A 95 -2.13 -24.77 -8.63
N PRO A 96 -2.44 -25.55 -9.68
CA PRO A 96 -2.98 -25.03 -10.93
C PRO A 96 -4.24 -24.17 -10.78
N GLU A 97 -5.08 -24.48 -9.79
CA GLU A 97 -6.30 -23.76 -9.46
C GLU A 97 -6.05 -22.31 -9.01
N PHE A 98 -4.85 -21.99 -8.52
CA PHE A 98 -4.48 -20.63 -8.09
C PHE A 98 -4.09 -19.72 -9.25
N MET A 99 -3.78 -20.27 -10.44
CA MET A 99 -3.36 -19.48 -11.60
C MET A 99 -4.44 -18.48 -12.04
N VAL A 100 -5.72 -18.78 -11.80
CA VAL A 100 -6.85 -17.87 -12.06
C VAL A 100 -6.70 -16.54 -11.30
N GLY A 101 -5.97 -16.54 -10.18
CA GLY A 101 -5.66 -15.35 -9.39
C GLY A 101 -4.55 -14.46 -9.95
N ALA A 102 -3.89 -14.81 -11.06
CA ALA A 102 -2.74 -14.07 -11.57
C ALA A 102 -3.05 -12.61 -11.90
N LEU A 103 -4.22 -12.33 -12.48
CA LEU A 103 -4.64 -10.95 -12.76
C LEU A 103 -4.87 -10.15 -11.46
N ALA A 104 -5.52 -10.77 -10.46
CA ALA A 104 -5.72 -10.14 -9.16
C ALA A 104 -4.38 -9.86 -8.46
N LEU A 105 -3.39 -10.76 -8.60
CA LEU A 105 -2.03 -10.57 -8.09
C LEU A 105 -1.35 -9.36 -8.73
N THR A 106 -1.39 -9.25 -10.05
CA THR A 106 -0.82 -8.11 -10.79
C THR A 106 -1.42 -6.78 -10.33
N ILE A 107 -2.75 -6.74 -10.14
CA ILE A 107 -3.46 -5.52 -9.70
C ILE A 107 -3.07 -5.16 -8.27
N LEU A 108 -3.06 -6.12 -7.34
CA LEU A 108 -2.68 -5.88 -5.95
C LEU A 108 -1.20 -5.50 -5.82
N ALA A 109 -0.31 -6.19 -6.53
CA ALA A 109 1.11 -5.85 -6.57
C ALA A 109 1.34 -4.42 -7.07
N THR A 110 0.55 -3.96 -8.04
CA THR A 110 0.58 -2.57 -8.52
C THR A 110 0.13 -1.59 -7.43
N GLY A 111 -0.95 -1.90 -6.72
CA GLY A 111 -1.40 -1.10 -5.57
C GLY A 111 -0.36 -1.00 -4.45
N GLU A 112 0.27 -2.13 -4.10
CA GLU A 112 1.34 -2.17 -3.10
C GLU A 112 2.63 -1.48 -3.59
N PHE A 113 2.89 -1.48 -4.89
CA PHE A 113 4.01 -0.73 -5.45
C PHE A 113 3.78 0.78 -5.35
N VAL A 114 2.56 1.27 -5.62
CA VAL A 114 2.19 2.67 -5.39
C VAL A 114 2.35 3.07 -3.92
N ASN A 115 1.89 2.21 -3.00
CA ASN A 115 2.06 2.39 -1.55
C ASN A 115 3.54 2.56 -1.16
N THR A 116 4.37 1.68 -1.68
CA THR A 116 5.81 1.63 -1.48
C THR A 116 6.52 2.86 -2.08
N PHE A 117 6.09 3.30 -3.26
CA PHE A 117 6.62 4.48 -3.95
C PHE A 117 6.37 5.78 -3.19
N THR A 118 5.23 5.92 -2.52
CA THR A 118 4.94 7.09 -1.68
C THR A 118 5.72 7.11 -0.36
N GLY A 119 6.33 5.99 0.01
CA GLY A 119 7.16 5.87 1.21
C GLY A 119 6.38 6.00 2.52
N SER A 120 7.07 6.41 3.58
CA SER A 120 6.57 6.42 4.96
C SER A 120 5.66 7.62 5.30
N VAL A 121 4.83 8.07 4.36
CA VAL A 121 3.98 9.28 4.50
C VAL A 121 3.06 9.27 5.71
N ASN A 122 2.43 8.15 6.00
CA ASN A 122 1.54 8.04 7.15
C ASN A 122 2.30 8.15 8.48
N HIS A 123 3.47 7.50 8.60
CA HIS A 123 4.29 7.57 9.81
C HIS A 123 4.85 8.98 10.04
N PHE A 124 5.26 9.65 8.96
CA PHE A 124 5.73 11.03 9.01
C PHE A 124 4.64 11.98 9.53
N LEU A 125 3.40 11.84 9.04
CA LEU A 125 2.26 12.61 9.54
C LEU A 125 2.00 12.35 11.02
N ILE A 126 2.03 11.09 11.46
CA ILE A 126 1.82 10.73 12.86
C ILE A 126 2.87 11.40 13.76
N VAL A 127 4.15 11.27 13.41
CA VAL A 127 5.25 11.85 14.21
C VAL A 127 5.19 13.38 14.25
N THR A 128 4.71 14.02 13.20
CA THR A 128 4.56 15.48 13.14
C THR A 128 3.27 16.01 13.79
N GLY A 129 2.54 15.18 14.55
CA GLY A 129 1.31 15.57 15.26
C GLY A 129 0.09 15.72 14.34
N ASN A 130 0.06 14.97 13.22
CA ASN A 130 -1.04 14.98 12.25
C ASN A 130 -1.82 13.66 12.23
N GLU A 131 -1.90 12.96 13.36
CA GLU A 131 -2.63 11.70 13.51
C GLU A 131 -4.11 11.82 13.15
N LEU A 132 -4.76 12.96 13.46
CA LEU A 132 -6.15 13.22 13.06
C LEU A 132 -6.30 13.29 11.53
N THR A 133 -5.28 13.77 10.83
CA THR A 133 -5.27 13.81 9.36
C THR A 133 -5.15 12.39 8.81
N VAL A 134 -4.23 11.59 9.35
CA VAL A 134 -4.07 10.17 8.96
C VAL A 134 -5.35 9.37 9.24
N ARG A 135 -6.01 9.61 10.38
CA ARG A 135 -7.30 9.01 10.72
C ARG A 135 -8.35 9.30 9.65
N ASN A 136 -8.53 10.57 9.29
CA ASN A 136 -9.55 10.97 8.32
C ASN A 136 -9.26 10.42 6.92
N ILE A 137 -7.98 10.39 6.50
CA ILE A 137 -7.56 9.77 5.23
C ILE A 137 -7.86 8.27 5.25
N THR A 138 -7.58 7.59 6.36
CA THR A 138 -7.83 6.16 6.53
C THR A 138 -9.34 5.86 6.44
N ILE A 139 -10.18 6.64 7.13
CA ILE A 139 -11.64 6.50 7.06
C ILE A 139 -12.14 6.69 5.62
N PHE A 140 -11.66 7.73 4.94
CA PHE A 140 -12.00 7.98 3.54
C PHE A 140 -11.62 6.80 2.64
N GLY A 141 -10.44 6.22 2.84
CA GLY A 141 -9.99 5.03 2.12
C GLY A 141 -10.86 3.79 2.39
N VAL A 142 -11.29 3.57 3.63
CA VAL A 142 -12.24 2.49 3.96
C VAL A 142 -13.58 2.68 3.24
N ILE A 143 -14.09 3.92 3.19
CA ILE A 143 -15.34 4.24 2.50
C ILE A 143 -15.21 3.95 1.00
N ILE A 144 -14.12 4.41 0.36
CA ILE A 144 -13.84 4.12 -1.05
C ILE A 144 -13.77 2.62 -1.29
N GLN A 145 -12.98 1.89 -0.48
CA GLN A 145 -12.83 0.45 -0.64
C GLN A 145 -14.18 -0.25 -0.51
N THR A 146 -14.98 0.11 0.50
CA THR A 146 -16.30 -0.49 0.75
C THR A 146 -17.23 -0.27 -0.43
N ILE A 147 -17.33 0.97 -0.93
CA ILE A 147 -18.18 1.29 -2.09
C ILE A 147 -17.72 0.48 -3.31
N LEU A 148 -16.42 0.43 -3.59
CA LEU A 148 -15.88 -0.32 -4.73
C LEU A 148 -16.06 -1.83 -4.57
N CYS A 149 -15.95 -2.37 -3.36
CA CYS A 149 -16.19 -3.79 -3.10
C CYS A 149 -17.65 -4.14 -3.39
N LEU A 150 -18.60 -3.35 -2.88
CA LEU A 150 -20.04 -3.57 -3.09
C LEU A 150 -20.44 -3.45 -4.56
N THR A 151 -19.74 -2.64 -5.36
CA THR A 151 -20.06 -2.46 -6.78
C THR A 151 -19.29 -3.41 -7.70
N LEU A 152 -18.04 -3.79 -7.40
CA LEU A 152 -17.21 -4.58 -8.30
C LEU A 152 -17.23 -6.08 -8.00
N ILE A 153 -17.25 -6.49 -6.72
CA ILE A 153 -17.19 -7.91 -6.34
C ILE A 153 -18.36 -8.72 -6.95
N PRO A 154 -19.62 -8.24 -6.94
CA PRO A 154 -20.73 -9.02 -7.48
C PRO A 154 -20.59 -9.39 -8.97
N TRP A 155 -19.79 -8.63 -9.73
CA TRP A 155 -19.63 -8.81 -11.18
C TRP A 155 -18.30 -9.46 -11.57
N THR A 156 -17.26 -9.25 -10.76
CA THR A 156 -15.87 -9.60 -11.12
C THR A 156 -15.13 -10.40 -10.05
N GLY A 157 -15.80 -10.76 -8.95
CA GLY A 157 -15.27 -11.60 -7.89
C GLY A 157 -13.93 -11.08 -7.34
N ILE A 158 -12.91 -11.95 -7.38
CA ILE A 158 -11.57 -11.68 -6.87
C ILE A 158 -10.85 -10.51 -7.57
N ILE A 159 -11.17 -10.25 -8.85
CA ILE A 159 -10.59 -9.14 -9.61
C ILE A 159 -11.15 -7.81 -9.08
N GLY A 160 -12.45 -7.75 -8.81
CA GLY A 160 -13.09 -6.57 -8.23
C GLY A 160 -12.54 -6.24 -6.84
N ALA A 161 -12.32 -7.26 -6.02
CA ALA A 161 -11.67 -7.11 -4.72
C ALA A 161 -10.24 -6.56 -4.84
N ALA A 162 -9.47 -7.02 -5.83
CA ALA A 162 -8.12 -6.52 -6.12
C ALA A 162 -8.14 -5.05 -6.56
N ILE A 163 -9.01 -4.69 -7.49
CA ILE A 163 -9.15 -3.31 -7.99
C ILE A 163 -9.58 -2.36 -6.88
N ALA A 164 -10.60 -2.74 -6.10
CA ALA A 164 -11.10 -1.94 -4.99
C ALA A 164 -9.98 -1.64 -3.97
N THR A 165 -9.16 -2.65 -3.68
CA THR A 165 -8.02 -2.52 -2.76
C THR A 165 -6.92 -1.64 -3.34
N ALA A 166 -6.51 -1.88 -4.58
CA ALA A 166 -5.46 -1.09 -5.23
C ALA A 166 -5.83 0.40 -5.32
N ILE A 167 -7.09 0.71 -5.70
CA ILE A 167 -7.59 2.09 -5.77
C ILE A 167 -7.62 2.73 -4.39
N ALA A 168 -8.13 2.03 -3.38
CA ALA A 168 -8.20 2.57 -2.01
C ALA A 168 -6.80 2.87 -1.44
N VAL A 169 -5.86 1.95 -1.63
CA VAL A 169 -4.46 2.12 -1.20
C VAL A 169 -3.80 3.29 -1.93
N ALA A 170 -3.98 3.39 -3.25
CA ALA A 170 -3.45 4.51 -4.03
C ALA A 170 -4.06 5.85 -3.57
N ALA A 171 -5.38 5.91 -3.36
CA ALA A 171 -6.06 7.12 -2.91
C ALA A 171 -5.57 7.58 -1.53
N ILE A 172 -5.46 6.67 -0.55
CA ILE A 172 -4.93 6.95 0.78
C ILE A 172 -3.54 7.58 0.68
N ASN A 173 -2.64 6.96 -0.08
CA ASN A 173 -1.25 7.38 -0.18
C ASN A 173 -1.08 8.71 -0.92
N LEU A 174 -1.78 8.92 -2.03
CA LEU A 174 -1.76 10.17 -2.78
C LEU A 174 -2.29 11.35 -1.93
N ILE A 175 -3.38 11.12 -1.20
CA ILE A 175 -3.94 12.13 -0.30
C ILE A 175 -2.96 12.40 0.86
N ALA A 176 -2.31 11.37 1.42
CA ALA A 176 -1.32 11.54 2.47
C ALA A 176 -0.12 12.38 2.00
N VAL A 177 0.43 12.10 0.81
CA VAL A 177 1.48 12.93 0.18
C VAL A 177 1.05 14.39 0.09
N TYR A 178 -0.17 14.65 -0.39
CA TYR A 178 -0.70 16.00 -0.52
C TYR A 178 -0.79 16.71 0.85
N PHE A 179 -1.27 16.04 1.89
CA PHE A 179 -1.34 16.63 3.23
C PHE A 179 0.03 16.85 3.87
N VAL A 180 1.01 15.97 3.62
CA VAL A 180 2.39 16.19 4.08
C VAL A 180 2.93 17.48 3.47
N TRP A 181 2.81 17.64 2.15
CA TRP A 181 3.25 18.86 1.48
C TRP A 181 2.52 20.10 2.01
N LYS A 182 1.19 20.04 2.14
CA LYS A 182 0.37 21.18 2.61
C LYS A 182 0.74 21.63 4.03
N LYS A 183 1.00 20.68 4.94
CA LYS A 183 1.22 20.99 6.36
C LYS A 183 2.68 21.24 6.72
N THR A 184 3.60 20.49 6.12
CA THR A 184 5.02 20.53 6.50
C THR A 184 5.89 21.24 5.48
N LYS A 185 5.38 21.45 4.25
CA LYS A 185 6.13 21.98 3.08
C LYS A 185 7.33 21.11 2.67
N ILE A 186 7.40 19.88 3.18
CA ILE A 186 8.45 18.90 2.89
C ILE A 186 7.97 17.99 1.74
N ILE A 187 8.86 17.71 0.79
CA ILE A 187 8.58 16.81 -0.33
C ILE A 187 9.17 15.45 0.01
N MET A 188 8.33 14.45 0.27
CA MET A 188 8.82 13.10 0.59
C MET A 188 9.08 12.23 -0.64
N ILE A 189 8.54 12.60 -1.80
CA ILE A 189 8.77 11.85 -3.03
C ILE A 189 10.18 12.18 -3.56
N PRO A 190 11.04 11.17 -3.73
CA PRO A 190 12.45 11.38 -4.08
C PRO A 190 12.66 12.13 -5.41
N PHE A 191 11.72 11.98 -6.36
CA PHE A 191 11.80 12.62 -7.68
C PHE A 191 11.37 14.10 -7.71
N LEU A 192 10.53 14.56 -6.79
CA LEU A 192 10.08 15.96 -6.74
C LEU A 192 11.01 16.87 -5.92
N GLY A 193 11.86 16.31 -5.06
CA GLY A 193 12.79 17.08 -4.23
C GLY A 193 13.94 17.73 -5.01
N LYS A 194 14.25 17.28 -6.24
CA LYS A 194 15.33 17.81 -7.09
C LYS A 194 14.93 19.05 -7.91
N LEU A 195 13.69 19.53 -7.80
CA LEU A 195 13.17 20.69 -8.54
C LEU A 195 13.24 22.01 -7.74
N LYS A 196 14.05 22.07 -6.68
CA LYS A 196 14.34 23.29 -5.92
C LYS A 196 15.81 23.66 -5.97
#